data_AF-A0A7S3B9P9-F1
#
_entry.id   AF-A0A7S3B9P9-F1
#
_cell.length_a   1.000
_cell.length_b   1.000
_cell.length_c   1.000
_cell.angle_alpha   90.00
_cell.angle_beta   90.00
_cell.angle_gamma   90.00
#
_symmetry.space_group_name_H-M   'P 1'
#
loop_
_entity.id
_entity.type
_entity.pdbx_description
1 polymer ?
#
loop_
_entity_poly.entity_id
_entity_poly.type
_entity_poly.pdbx_seq_one_letter_code
_entity_poly.pdbx_strand_id
1 'polypeptide(L)'
;RDTDEWKDYSCVGSDPVVHVDLAKRNQLLLLAPLCANTLASVALGQCGSLLTSVVRAWYYDLEPSYSHPLASKHGPHSAARPVVVAPAMNSVMWHQSITSQHVATLTARGVILVPPVCKTLACGDVGVGAMAEVGVVVEAALDRLRAHHAAQLQAAAQGFPPFTV
;
A
#
# COMPACT_ATOMS: atom_id res chain seq x y z
N ARG A 1 -9.56 -19.46 -5.22
CA ARG A 1 -9.33 -18.01 -5.01
C ARG A 1 -9.77 -17.72 -3.59
N ASP A 2 -8.96 -16.96 -2.84
CA ASP A 2 -9.15 -16.56 -1.44
C ASP A 2 -9.22 -17.70 -0.41
N THR A 3 -8.67 -18.87 -0.72
CA THR A 3 -8.64 -20.00 0.21
C THR A 3 -7.99 -19.61 1.54
N ASP A 4 -6.94 -18.79 1.50
CA ASP A 4 -6.23 -18.31 2.70
C ASP A 4 -7.04 -17.29 3.52
N GLU A 5 -8.06 -16.67 2.96
CA GLU A 5 -8.92 -15.70 3.66
C GLU A 5 -10.00 -16.40 4.50
N TRP A 6 -10.44 -17.58 4.07
CA TRP A 6 -11.59 -18.29 4.66
C TRP A 6 -11.24 -19.61 5.34
N LYS A 7 -10.00 -20.11 5.21
CA LYS A 7 -9.57 -21.37 5.84
C LYS A 7 -9.82 -21.39 7.34
N ASP A 8 -9.52 -20.29 8.01
CA ASP A 8 -9.57 -20.17 9.47
C ASP A 8 -10.71 -19.29 9.97
N TYR A 9 -11.63 -18.88 9.08
CA TYR A 9 -12.75 -18.01 9.43
C TYR A 9 -14.06 -18.80 9.49
N SER A 10 -14.53 -19.03 10.70
CA SER A 10 -15.72 -19.83 11.01
C SER A 10 -16.76 -19.08 11.84
N CYS A 11 -16.34 -18.12 12.67
CA CYS A 11 -17.23 -17.39 13.58
C CYS A 11 -16.87 -15.90 13.69
N VAL A 12 -17.91 -15.05 13.65
CA VAL A 12 -17.78 -13.60 13.81
C VAL A 12 -17.31 -13.28 15.23
N GLY A 13 -16.20 -12.56 15.34
CA GLY A 13 -15.67 -12.07 16.62
C GLY A 13 -14.65 -12.98 17.31
N SER A 14 -14.56 -14.26 16.92
CA SER A 14 -13.47 -15.14 17.37
C SER A 14 -12.31 -15.17 16.38
N ASP A 15 -12.62 -15.19 15.08
CA ASP A 15 -11.62 -15.46 14.04
C ASP A 15 -11.18 -14.16 13.36
N PRO A 16 -9.86 -13.95 13.15
CA PRO A 16 -9.39 -12.74 12.51
C PRO A 16 -9.77 -12.72 11.03
N VAL A 17 -10.36 -11.60 10.59
CA VAL A 17 -10.53 -11.35 9.16
C VAL A 17 -9.16 -10.99 8.57
N VAL A 18 -8.56 -11.91 7.83
CA VAL A 18 -7.14 -11.86 7.42
C VAL A 18 -6.73 -10.52 6.82
N HIS A 19 -7.49 -9.97 5.87
CA HIS A 19 -7.12 -8.71 5.22
C HIS A 19 -7.15 -7.50 6.15
N VAL A 20 -8.13 -7.45 7.07
CA VAL A 20 -8.24 -6.40 8.09
C VAL A 20 -7.11 -6.52 9.09
N ASP A 21 -6.81 -7.75 9.50
CA ASP A 21 -5.81 -8.03 10.50
C ASP A 21 -4.38 -7.76 9.98
N LEU A 22 -4.09 -8.10 8.73
CA LEU A 22 -2.85 -7.68 8.05
C LEU A 22 -2.72 -6.16 8.00
N ALA A 23 -3.78 -5.43 7.67
CA ALA A 23 -3.76 -3.97 7.67
C ALA A 23 -3.53 -3.40 9.08
N LYS A 24 -4.13 -4.01 10.11
CA LYS A 24 -3.97 -3.61 11.51
C LYS A 24 -2.58 -3.86 12.04
N ARG A 25 -1.95 -5.00 11.77
CA ARG A 25 -0.66 -5.39 12.37
C ARG A 25 0.56 -4.77 11.70
N ASN A 26 0.44 -4.29 10.46
CA ASN A 26 1.59 -3.79 9.69
C ASN A 26 1.64 -2.26 9.61
N GLN A 27 2.86 -1.71 9.60
CA GLN A 27 3.11 -0.26 9.62
C GLN A 27 3.37 0.31 8.22
N LEU A 28 3.70 -0.53 7.25
CA LEU A 28 3.95 -0.16 5.86
C LEU A 28 3.40 -1.25 4.94
N LEU A 29 2.84 -0.83 3.80
CA LEU A 29 2.43 -1.71 2.71
C LEU A 29 3.33 -1.45 1.49
N LEU A 30 3.97 -2.50 0.98
CA LEU A 30 4.82 -2.44 -0.21
C LEU A 30 4.26 -3.34 -1.32
N LEU A 31 3.99 -2.76 -2.49
CA LEU A 31 3.59 -3.50 -3.70
C LEU A 31 4.70 -3.45 -4.75
N ALA A 32 5.49 -4.53 -4.84
CA ALA A 32 6.63 -4.62 -5.75
C ALA A 32 6.79 -6.07 -6.29
N PRO A 33 6.49 -6.34 -7.57
CA PRO A 33 5.99 -5.41 -8.58
C PRO A 33 4.50 -5.08 -8.42
N LEU A 34 4.13 -3.85 -8.77
CA LEU A 34 2.74 -3.45 -9.02
C LEU A 34 2.44 -3.59 -10.51
N CYS A 35 1.71 -4.64 -10.90
CA CYS A 35 1.29 -4.83 -12.29
C CYS A 35 0.13 -3.88 -12.66
N ALA A 36 -0.10 -3.68 -13.96
CA ALA A 36 -1.15 -2.79 -14.45
C ALA A 36 -2.57 -3.17 -13.97
N ASN A 37 -2.86 -4.46 -13.84
CA ASN A 37 -4.16 -4.93 -13.34
C ASN A 37 -4.37 -4.51 -11.89
N THR A 38 -3.41 -4.79 -11.01
CA THR A 38 -3.50 -4.39 -9.60
C THR A 38 -3.50 -2.87 -9.44
N LEU A 39 -2.73 -2.13 -10.27
CA LEU A 39 -2.77 -0.68 -10.32
C LEU A 39 -4.19 -0.17 -10.61
N ALA A 40 -4.84 -0.71 -11.64
CA ALA A 40 -6.20 -0.35 -12.00
C ALA A 40 -7.21 -0.70 -10.89
N SER A 41 -7.15 -1.92 -10.37
CA SER A 41 -8.05 -2.38 -9.31
C SER A 41 -7.94 -1.51 -8.06
N VAL A 42 -6.73 -1.20 -7.61
CA VAL A 42 -6.52 -0.35 -6.43
C VAL A 42 -6.96 1.09 -6.70
N ALA A 43 -6.63 1.66 -7.86
CA ALA A 43 -7.03 3.03 -8.20
C ALA A 43 -8.55 3.20 -8.27
N LEU A 44 -9.28 2.16 -8.67
CA LEU A 44 -10.74 2.13 -8.74
C LEU A 44 -11.40 1.64 -7.44
N GLY A 45 -10.62 1.28 -6.42
CA GLY A 45 -11.13 0.80 -5.13
C GLY A 45 -11.76 -0.60 -5.17
N GLN A 46 -11.40 -1.43 -6.14
CA GLN A 46 -11.83 -2.83 -6.21
C GLN A 46 -11.15 -3.65 -5.09
N CYS A 47 -11.88 -4.62 -4.53
CA CYS A 47 -11.41 -5.53 -3.47
C CYS A 47 -11.81 -6.99 -3.77
N GLY A 48 -11.40 -7.49 -4.94
CA GLY A 48 -11.77 -8.82 -5.44
C GLY A 48 -10.73 -9.93 -5.19
N SER A 49 -9.72 -9.64 -4.37
CA SER A 49 -8.65 -10.56 -3.96
C SER A 49 -8.10 -10.13 -2.61
N LEU A 50 -7.51 -11.06 -1.85
CA LEU A 50 -6.85 -10.76 -0.57
C LEU A 50 -5.96 -9.50 -0.63
N LEU A 51 -5.09 -9.38 -1.65
CA LEU A 51 -4.21 -8.22 -1.81
C LEU A 51 -4.97 -6.89 -1.91
N THR A 52 -5.94 -6.84 -2.82
CA THR A 52 -6.74 -5.63 -3.04
C THR A 52 -7.63 -5.31 -1.84
N SER A 53 -8.10 -6.33 -1.11
CA SER A 53 -8.84 -6.16 0.14
C SER A 53 -7.96 -5.59 1.26
N VAL A 54 -6.71 -6.04 1.38
CA VAL A 54 -5.73 -5.45 2.31
C VAL A 54 -5.50 -3.98 1.98
N VAL A 55 -5.28 -3.64 0.70
CA VAL A 55 -5.07 -2.24 0.29
C VAL A 55 -6.31 -1.40 0.60
N ARG A 56 -7.52 -1.93 0.38
CA ARG A 56 -8.78 -1.23 0.66
C ARG A 56 -9.03 -1.02 2.15
N ALA A 57 -8.55 -1.94 3.00
CA ALA A 57 -8.61 -1.85 4.45
C ALA A 57 -7.43 -1.07 5.07
N TRP A 58 -6.50 -0.55 4.26
CA TRP A 58 -5.30 0.12 4.74
C TRP A 58 -5.55 1.55 5.22
N TYR A 59 -4.66 2.02 6.10
CA TYR A 59 -4.77 3.29 6.82
C TYR A 59 -4.00 4.42 6.12
N TYR A 60 -4.40 4.91 4.95
CA TYR A 60 -3.65 5.95 4.22
C TYR A 60 -4.48 7.01 3.46
N ASP A 61 -5.79 6.78 3.29
CA ASP A 61 -6.71 7.64 2.53
C ASP A 61 -8.11 7.58 3.16
N LEU A 62 -8.17 7.88 4.46
CA LEU A 62 -9.42 7.86 5.21
C LEU A 62 -10.13 9.22 5.12
N GLU A 63 -11.46 9.17 5.01
CA GLU A 63 -12.30 10.37 5.05
C GLU A 63 -12.00 11.20 6.31
N PRO A 64 -11.83 12.53 6.20
CA PRO A 64 -11.51 13.38 7.36
C PRO A 64 -12.53 13.30 8.50
N SER A 65 -13.79 12.98 8.19
CA SER A 65 -14.87 12.82 9.16
C SER A 65 -14.85 11.46 9.88
N TYR A 66 -14.09 10.49 9.38
CA TYR A 66 -14.04 9.15 9.93
C TYR A 66 -12.98 9.04 11.04
N SER A 67 -13.43 8.88 12.28
CA SER A 67 -12.56 8.63 13.42
C SER A 67 -12.29 7.12 13.56
N HIS A 68 -11.09 6.69 13.16
CA HIS A 68 -10.71 5.29 13.28
C HIS A 68 -10.39 4.90 14.74
N PRO A 69 -10.80 3.72 15.24
CA PRO A 69 -10.52 3.30 16.63
C PRO A 69 -9.03 3.27 17.03
N LEU A 70 -8.13 3.06 16.06
CA LEU A 70 -6.69 3.19 16.34
C LEU A 70 -6.26 4.63 16.54
N ALA A 71 -6.89 5.59 15.85
CA ALA A 71 -6.54 7.00 15.99
C ALA A 71 -6.91 7.55 17.38
N SER A 72 -8.01 7.09 17.97
CA SER A 72 -8.37 7.46 19.35
C SER A 72 -7.44 6.81 20.39
N LYS A 73 -7.01 5.57 20.16
CA LYS A 73 -6.17 4.82 21.09
C LYS A 73 -4.69 5.20 21.00
N HIS A 74 -4.17 5.39 19.79
CA HIS A 74 -2.76 5.56 19.49
C HIS A 74 -2.44 6.92 18.88
N GLY A 75 -3.41 7.78 18.60
CA GLY A 75 -3.19 9.09 17.97
C GLY A 75 -3.26 9.05 16.44
N PRO A 76 -3.34 10.22 15.78
CA PRO A 76 -3.66 10.36 14.35
C PRO A 76 -2.64 9.68 13.42
N HIS A 77 -1.38 9.62 13.84
CA HIS A 77 -0.30 8.99 13.09
C HIS A 77 -0.52 7.47 12.89
N SER A 78 -1.27 6.81 13.78
CA SER A 78 -1.62 5.38 13.64
C SER A 78 -2.53 5.09 12.44
N ALA A 79 -3.23 6.11 11.94
CA ALA A 79 -4.13 6.07 10.80
C ALA A 79 -3.50 6.63 9.50
N ALA A 80 -2.21 6.99 9.53
CA ALA A 80 -1.44 7.54 8.41
C ALA A 80 -0.22 6.65 8.10
N ARG A 81 -0.48 5.43 7.65
CA ARG A 81 0.51 4.39 7.37
C ARG A 81 0.93 4.41 5.90
N PRO A 82 2.23 4.48 5.59
CA PRO A 82 2.71 4.60 4.22
C PRO A 82 2.34 3.38 3.36
N VAL A 83 1.96 3.67 2.12
CA VAL A 83 1.84 2.69 1.03
C VAL A 83 2.87 3.04 -0.03
N VAL A 84 3.76 2.11 -0.34
CA VAL A 84 4.80 2.25 -1.36
C VAL A 84 4.52 1.28 -2.49
N VAL A 85 4.62 1.73 -3.73
CA VAL A 85 4.37 0.88 -4.89
C VAL A 85 5.48 1.04 -5.93
N ALA A 86 5.88 -0.05 -6.55
CA ALA A 86 6.89 -0.09 -7.60
C ALA A 86 6.30 -0.74 -8.86
N PRO A 87 5.79 0.05 -9.83
CA PRO A 87 5.14 -0.47 -11.01
C PRO A 87 6.09 -1.29 -11.88
N ALA A 88 5.55 -2.34 -12.50
CA ALA A 88 6.24 -3.11 -13.51
C ALA A 88 5.25 -3.56 -14.59
N MET A 89 5.43 -3.09 -15.82
CA MET A 89 4.59 -3.44 -16.96
C MET A 89 5.32 -3.15 -18.28
N ASN A 90 4.82 -3.70 -19.38
CA ASN A 90 5.35 -3.38 -20.71
C ASN A 90 5.22 -1.87 -21.03
N SER A 91 6.12 -1.32 -21.85
CA SER A 91 6.12 0.12 -22.21
C SER A 91 4.83 0.60 -22.84
N VAL A 92 4.19 -0.20 -23.69
CA VAL A 92 2.90 0.18 -24.29
C VAL A 92 1.86 0.39 -23.18
N MET A 93 1.81 -0.51 -22.19
CA MET A 93 0.89 -0.39 -21.06
C MET A 93 1.22 0.85 -20.21
N TRP A 94 2.51 1.12 -19.97
CA TRP A 94 2.94 2.30 -19.22
C TRP A 94 2.52 3.61 -19.88
N HIS A 95 2.63 3.70 -21.21
CA HIS A 95 2.28 4.89 -21.98
C HIS A 95 0.79 5.04 -22.30
N GLN A 96 -0.08 4.12 -21.88
CA GLN A 96 -1.52 4.34 -21.99
C GLN A 96 -1.97 5.46 -21.03
N SER A 97 -2.88 6.31 -21.52
CA SER A 97 -3.45 7.41 -20.74
C SER A 97 -4.10 6.94 -19.43
N ILE A 98 -4.74 5.76 -19.46
CA ILE A 98 -5.39 5.17 -18.29
C ILE A 98 -4.39 4.83 -17.17
N THR A 99 -3.19 4.38 -17.52
CA THR A 99 -2.12 4.11 -16.54
C THR A 99 -1.71 5.39 -15.82
N SER A 100 -1.54 6.46 -16.58
CA SER A 100 -1.22 7.78 -16.00
C SER A 100 -2.34 8.29 -15.08
N GLN A 101 -3.61 8.07 -15.45
CA GLN A 101 -4.76 8.41 -14.60
C GLN A 101 -4.77 7.59 -13.30
N HIS A 102 -4.54 6.29 -13.37
CA HIS A 102 -4.48 5.44 -12.17
C HIS A 102 -3.33 5.85 -11.24
N VAL A 103 -2.14 6.12 -11.80
CA VAL A 103 -0.98 6.60 -11.03
C VAL A 103 -1.30 7.93 -10.36
N ALA A 104 -1.93 8.88 -11.08
CA ALA A 104 -2.33 10.17 -10.52
C ALA A 104 -3.34 10.00 -9.37
N THR A 105 -4.34 9.13 -9.54
CA THR A 105 -5.33 8.83 -8.48
C THR A 105 -4.65 8.29 -7.22
N LEU A 106 -3.74 7.32 -7.35
CA LEU A 106 -3.04 6.76 -6.19
C LEU A 106 -2.13 7.80 -5.52
N THR A 107 -1.40 8.59 -6.31
CA THR A 107 -0.49 9.61 -5.78
C THR A 107 -1.27 10.71 -5.04
N ALA A 108 -2.42 11.12 -5.56
CA ALA A 108 -3.30 12.10 -4.90
C ALA A 108 -3.83 11.62 -3.55
N ARG A 109 -3.98 10.29 -3.38
CA ARG A 109 -4.40 9.62 -2.13
C ARG A 109 -3.24 9.32 -1.18
N GLY A 110 -2.04 9.85 -1.45
CA GLY A 110 -0.87 9.68 -0.58
C GLY A 110 -0.07 8.39 -0.79
N VAL A 111 -0.35 7.61 -1.84
CA VAL A 111 0.51 6.46 -2.22
C VAL A 111 1.84 6.97 -2.77
N ILE A 112 2.94 6.38 -2.30
CA ILE A 112 4.29 6.70 -2.74
C ILE A 112 4.66 5.81 -3.92
N LEU A 113 4.83 6.43 -5.09
CA LEU A 113 5.26 5.76 -6.31
C LEU A 113 6.79 5.73 -6.42
N VAL A 114 7.38 4.55 -6.54
CA VAL A 114 8.75 4.36 -7.04
C VAL A 114 8.66 4.19 -8.56
N PRO A 115 9.12 5.15 -9.37
CA PRO A 115 8.89 5.12 -10.81
C PRO A 115 9.60 3.94 -11.48
N PRO A 116 9.01 3.37 -12.56
CA PRO A 116 9.70 2.37 -13.35
C PRO A 116 10.91 2.97 -14.08
N VAL A 117 11.84 2.11 -14.47
CA VAL A 117 13.07 2.48 -15.18
C VAL A 117 13.03 2.04 -16.65
N CYS A 118 13.85 2.69 -17.47
CA CYS A 118 14.14 2.23 -18.83
C CYS A 118 15.11 1.05 -18.78
N LYS A 119 14.69 -0.10 -19.32
CA LYS A 119 15.58 -1.26 -19.56
C LYS A 119 15.17 -1.93 -20.87
N THR A 120 16.02 -2.82 -21.38
CA THR A 120 15.61 -3.80 -22.40
C THR A 120 14.54 -4.68 -21.77
N LEU A 121 13.32 -4.61 -22.30
CA LEU A 121 12.17 -5.36 -21.79
C LEU A 121 12.20 -6.81 -22.31
N ALA A 122 11.36 -7.67 -21.74
CA ALA A 122 11.25 -9.07 -22.13
C ALA A 122 10.90 -9.29 -23.62
N CYS A 123 10.39 -8.26 -24.31
CA CYS A 123 10.13 -8.28 -25.76
C CYS A 123 11.34 -7.91 -26.64
N GLY A 124 12.46 -7.46 -26.06
CA GLY A 124 13.65 -7.01 -26.79
C GLY A 124 13.73 -5.50 -27.03
N ASP A 125 12.64 -4.77 -26.81
CA ASP A 125 12.59 -3.31 -26.96
C ASP A 125 13.18 -2.59 -25.75
N VAL A 126 13.84 -1.44 -25.98
CA VAL A 126 14.24 -0.53 -24.90
C VAL A 126 13.10 0.43 -24.62
N GLY A 127 12.59 0.41 -23.39
CA GLY A 127 11.50 1.32 -23.02
C GLY A 127 11.27 1.40 -21.51
N VAL A 128 10.51 2.42 -21.10
CA VAL A 128 10.09 2.62 -19.71
C VAL A 128 9.10 1.53 -19.33
N GLY A 129 9.20 0.95 -18.13
CA GLY A 129 8.19 0.03 -17.61
C GLY A 129 8.74 -1.10 -16.75
N ALA A 130 10.06 -1.32 -16.78
CA ALA A 130 10.70 -2.24 -15.85
C ALA A 130 10.62 -1.68 -14.43
N MET A 131 10.41 -2.56 -13.44
CA MET A 131 10.46 -2.16 -12.03
C MET A 131 11.82 -1.53 -11.72
N ALA A 132 11.83 -0.52 -10.85
CA ALA A 132 13.06 -0.01 -10.27
C ALA A 132 13.88 -1.14 -9.62
N GLU A 133 15.19 -0.93 -9.50
CA GLU A 133 16.07 -1.87 -8.82
C GLU A 133 15.59 -2.14 -7.39
N VAL A 134 15.75 -3.38 -6.92
CA VAL A 134 15.27 -3.81 -5.59
C VAL A 134 15.83 -2.89 -4.50
N GLY A 135 17.10 -2.50 -4.59
CA GLY A 135 17.72 -1.58 -3.64
C GLY A 135 17.01 -0.22 -3.59
N VAL A 136 16.59 0.33 -4.74
CA VAL A 136 15.86 1.60 -4.80
C VAL A 136 14.47 1.47 -4.16
N VAL A 137 13.79 0.35 -4.42
CA VAL A 137 12.47 0.08 -3.83
C VAL A 137 12.56 -0.09 -2.31
N VAL A 138 13.57 -0.83 -1.84
CA VAL A 138 13.80 -1.06 -0.41
C VAL A 138 14.16 0.24 0.30
N GLU A 139 15.06 1.06 -0.25
CA GLU A 139 15.40 2.35 0.36
C GLU A 139 14.18 3.28 0.44
N ALA A 140 13.37 3.36 -0.63
CA ALA A 140 12.14 4.14 -0.60
C ALA A 140 11.15 3.65 0.48
N ALA A 141 11.04 2.33 0.68
CA ALA A 141 10.21 1.76 1.75
C ALA A 141 10.79 2.06 3.15
N LEU A 142 12.10 1.89 3.33
CA LEU A 142 12.78 2.16 4.60
C LEU A 142 12.67 3.62 5.00
N ASP A 143 12.83 4.55 4.07
CA ASP A 143 12.69 5.99 4.36
C ASP A 143 11.29 6.34 4.86
N ARG A 144 10.26 5.74 4.25
CA ARG A 144 8.87 5.95 4.67
C ARG A 144 8.57 5.28 6.01
N LEU A 145 9.13 4.10 6.26
CA LEU A 145 9.01 3.43 7.54
C LEU A 145 9.71 4.22 8.66
N ARG A 146 10.92 4.72 8.42
CA ARG A 146 11.68 5.58 9.35
C ARG A 146 10.91 6.86 9.67
N ALA A 147 10.35 7.53 8.66
CA ALA A 147 9.55 8.73 8.87
C ALA A 147 8.28 8.45 9.69
N HIS A 148 7.58 7.35 9.39
CA HIS A 148 6.41 6.92 10.16
C HIS A 148 6.78 6.58 11.62
N HIS A 149 7.90 5.88 11.83
CA HIS A 149 8.40 5.57 13.17
C HIS A 149 8.79 6.83 13.96
N ALA A 150 9.44 7.81 13.32
CA ALA A 150 9.72 9.09 13.96
C ALA A 150 8.44 9.81 14.41
N ALA A 151 7.38 9.79 13.59
CA ALA A 151 6.08 10.35 13.96
C ALA A 151 5.44 9.61 15.16
N GLN A 152 5.60 8.28 15.24
CA GLN A 152 5.16 7.48 16.39
C GLN A 152 5.90 7.89 17.68
N LEU A 153 7.22 8.08 17.61
CA LEU A 153 8.03 8.52 18.76
C LEU A 153 7.64 9.93 19.23
N GLN A 154 7.35 10.84 18.30
CA GLN A 154 6.87 12.18 18.63
C GLN A 154 5.51 12.14 19.33
N ALA A 155 4.60 11.29 18.87
CA ALA A 155 3.30 11.13 19.51
C ALA A 155 3.40 10.46 20.89
N ALA A 156 4.37 9.55 21.07
CA ALA A 156 4.71 8.99 22.37
C ALA A 156 5.17 10.06 23.37
N ALA A 157 5.97 11.01 22.92
CA ALA A 157 6.35 12.17 23.74
C ALA A 157 5.14 13.07 24.10
N GLN A 158 4.05 13.01 23.32
CA GLN A 158 2.79 13.73 23.57
C GLN A 158 1.79 12.90 24.41
N GLY A 159 2.18 11.72 24.90
CA GLY A 159 1.35 10.88 25.76
C GLY A 159 0.48 9.85 25.04
N PHE A 160 0.59 9.71 23.71
CA PHE A 160 -0.06 8.62 22.98
C PHE A 160 0.78 7.34 23.06
N PRO A 161 0.19 6.15 23.32
CA PRO A 161 0.97 4.92 23.34
C PRO A 161 1.49 4.59 21.92
N PRO A 162 2.76 4.17 21.78
CA PRO A 162 3.29 3.76 20.49
C PRO A 162 2.47 2.59 19.93
N PHE A 163 2.40 2.50 18.61
CA PHE A 163 1.81 1.35 17.95
C PHE A 163 2.77 0.15 18.01
N THR A 164 2.68 -0.63 19.09
CA THR A 164 3.33 -1.94 19.25
C THR A 164 2.28 -3.05 19.11
N VAL A 165 2.55 -4.01 18.23
CA VAL A 165 1.79 -5.27 18.10
C VAL A 165 2.12 -6.19 19.27
#